data_AF-A0A9E3BT20-F1
#
_entry.id   AF-A0A9E3BT20-F1
#
_cell.length_a   1.000
_cell.length_b   1.000
_cell.length_c   1.000
_cell.angle_alpha   90.00
_cell.angle_beta   90.00
_cell.angle_gamma   90.00
#
_symmetry.space_group_name_H-M   'P 1'
#
loop_
_entity.id
_entity.type
_entity.pdbx_description
1 polymer ?
#
loop_
_entity_poly.entity_id
_entity_poly.type
_entity_poly.pdbx_seq_one_letter_code
_entity_poly.pdbx_strand_id
1 'polypeptide(L)'
;MAYTYLFFHPLRLPLASHELSGETVLPLDDPAAVRSALEEVIPGIRWVSAREGRTEVQGQWMEFFLRPEVGTLGLRCSLRADYQPIVQRLCDELGWLAFDEQPVCYQPHRLPMPA
;
A
#
# COMPACT_ATOMS: atom_id res chain seq x y z
N MET A 1 -10.60 8.72 12.72
CA MET A 1 -10.68 8.73 11.25
C MET A 1 -9.92 7.52 10.74
N ALA A 2 -10.47 6.71 9.82
CA ALA A 2 -9.72 5.56 9.27
C ALA A 2 -8.42 6.04 8.61
N TYR A 3 -7.31 5.33 8.81
CA TYR A 3 -6.04 5.67 8.17
C TYR A 3 -5.98 5.06 6.77
N THR A 4 -5.50 5.84 5.80
CA THR A 4 -5.27 5.39 4.44
C THR A 4 -3.78 5.31 4.14
N TYR A 5 -3.35 4.19 3.56
CA TYR A 5 -2.03 4.04 2.95
C TYR A 5 -2.18 4.06 1.44
N LEU A 6 -1.33 4.81 0.75
CA LEU A 6 -1.27 4.85 -0.72
C LEU A 6 0.00 4.16 -1.19
N PHE A 7 -0.14 3.23 -2.13
CA PHE A 7 0.96 2.43 -2.64
C PHE A 7 1.37 2.88 -4.04
N PHE A 8 2.66 2.74 -4.37
CA PHE A 8 3.22 3.14 -5.65
C PHE A 8 4.34 2.18 -6.08
N HIS A 9 4.57 2.09 -7.39
CA HIS A 9 5.81 1.56 -7.93
C HIS A 9 6.94 2.58 -7.77
N PRO A 10 8.07 2.25 -7.14
CA PRO A 10 9.25 3.11 -7.21
C PRO A 10 9.88 3.04 -8.60
N LEU A 11 10.36 4.18 -9.12
CA LEU A 11 11.22 4.19 -10.31
C LEU A 11 12.63 3.67 -10.01
N ARG A 12 13.07 3.80 -8.76
CA ARG A 12 14.34 3.30 -8.25
C ARG A 12 14.27 3.10 -6.74
N LEU A 13 15.11 2.22 -6.23
CA LEU A 13 15.31 2.02 -4.80
C LEU A 13 16.81 1.96 -4.48
N PRO A 14 17.21 2.36 -3.26
CA PRO A 14 16.40 3.06 -2.27
C PRO A 14 16.22 4.55 -2.61
N LEU A 15 15.18 5.19 -2.05
CA LEU A 15 15.01 6.64 -2.06
C LEU A 15 15.44 7.25 -0.73
N ALA A 16 16.08 8.42 -0.77
CA ALA A 16 16.25 9.29 0.38
C ALA A 16 15.02 10.20 0.55
N SER A 17 14.78 10.73 1.76
CA SER A 17 13.57 11.54 2.03
C SER A 17 13.42 12.74 1.09
N HIS A 18 14.51 13.43 0.75
CA HIS A 18 14.47 14.58 -0.16
C HIS A 18 14.19 14.20 -1.62
N GLU A 19 14.19 12.91 -1.96
CA GLU A 19 13.93 12.40 -3.30
C GLU A 19 12.46 12.00 -3.47
N LEU A 20 11.67 11.95 -2.39
CA LEU A 20 10.28 11.53 -2.44
C LEU A 20 9.43 12.60 -3.13
N SER A 21 9.10 12.34 -4.38
CA SER A 21 8.22 13.20 -5.18
C SER A 21 7.43 12.36 -6.18
N GLY A 22 6.40 12.96 -6.78
CA GLY A 22 5.63 12.34 -7.87
C GLY A 22 6.49 11.97 -9.09
N GLU A 23 7.70 12.50 -9.21
CA GLU A 23 8.64 12.15 -10.30
C GLU A 23 9.43 10.86 -10.03
N THR A 24 9.40 10.35 -8.80
CA THR A 24 10.16 9.15 -8.38
C THR A 24 9.31 7.91 -8.22
N VAL A 25 8.00 8.06 -8.38
CA VAL A 25 7.01 7.00 -8.17
C VAL A 25 6.02 6.95 -9.31
N LEU A 26 5.52 5.76 -9.60
CA LEU A 26 4.45 5.53 -10.56
C LEU A 26 3.23 4.95 -9.85
N PRO A 27 2.01 5.32 -10.27
CA PRO A 27 0.80 4.73 -9.74
C PRO A 27 0.72 3.23 -10.03
N LEU A 28 0.04 2.50 -9.14
CA LEU A 28 -0.40 1.13 -9.35
C LEU A 28 -1.74 1.16 -10.10
N ASP A 29 -1.69 1.19 -11.43
CA ASP A 29 -2.84 1.48 -12.30
C ASP A 29 -3.47 0.26 -12.98
N ASP A 30 -2.79 -0.89 -13.04
CA ASP A 30 -3.33 -2.17 -13.52
C ASP A 30 -4.01 -2.96 -12.38
N PRO A 31 -5.36 -3.00 -12.32
CA PRO A 31 -6.06 -3.69 -11.26
C PRO A 31 -5.87 -5.20 -11.27
N ALA A 32 -5.64 -5.82 -12.43
CA ALA A 32 -5.47 -7.27 -12.50
C ALA A 32 -4.10 -7.67 -11.91
N ALA A 33 -3.05 -6.94 -12.29
CA ALA A 33 -1.71 -7.15 -11.75
C ALA A 33 -1.66 -6.90 -10.23
N VAL A 34 -2.23 -5.78 -9.77
CA VAL A 34 -2.28 -5.43 -8.35
C VAL A 34 -3.03 -6.49 -7.53
N ARG A 35 -4.18 -6.96 -8.01
CA ARG A 35 -4.95 -8.00 -7.33
C ARG A 35 -4.16 -9.30 -7.19
N SER A 36 -3.52 -9.73 -8.27
CA SER A 36 -2.71 -10.96 -8.28
C SER A 36 -1.55 -10.85 -7.28
N ALA A 37 -0.82 -9.72 -7.29
CA ALA A 37 0.27 -9.46 -6.35
C ALA A 37 -0.20 -9.43 -4.88
N LEU A 38 -1.34 -8.80 -4.61
CA LEU A 38 -1.90 -8.76 -3.26
C LEU A 38 -2.32 -10.16 -2.76
N GLU A 39 -2.88 -11.00 -3.63
CA GLU A 39 -3.29 -12.37 -3.29
C GLU A 39 -2.10 -13.28 -2.99
N GLU A 40 -0.93 -13.03 -3.57
CA GLU A 40 0.31 -13.76 -3.27
C GLU A 40 0.80 -13.51 -1.83
N VAL A 41 0.67 -12.27 -1.35
CA VAL A 41 1.16 -11.88 -0.01
C VAL A 41 0.10 -12.09 1.07
N ILE A 42 -1.15 -11.78 0.75
CA ILE A 42 -2.31 -11.84 1.65
C ILE A 42 -3.34 -12.80 1.03
N PRO A 43 -3.21 -14.11 1.27
CA PRO A 43 -4.21 -15.06 0.82
C PRO A 43 -5.54 -14.80 1.51
N GLY A 44 -6.65 -14.96 0.76
CA GLY A 44 -8.01 -14.82 1.30
C GLY A 44 -8.64 -13.44 1.16
N ILE A 45 -8.08 -12.55 0.32
CA ILE A 45 -8.77 -11.31 -0.04
C ILE A 45 -10.07 -11.65 -0.78
N ARG A 46 -11.18 -11.12 -0.28
CA ARG A 46 -12.48 -11.16 -0.95
C ARG A 46 -12.66 -9.92 -1.80
N TRP A 47 -12.57 -10.09 -3.12
CA TRP A 47 -12.87 -9.03 -4.08
C TRP A 47 -14.38 -8.86 -4.23
N VAL A 48 -14.88 -7.65 -3.96
CA VAL A 48 -16.29 -7.28 -4.16
C VAL A 48 -16.50 -6.62 -5.53
N SER A 49 -15.43 -6.12 -6.14
CA SER A 49 -15.39 -5.63 -7.51
C SER A 49 -13.98 -5.80 -8.10
N ALA A 50 -13.79 -5.41 -9.36
CA ALA A 50 -12.46 -5.39 -9.97
C ALA A 50 -11.47 -4.40 -9.30
N ARG A 51 -11.97 -3.46 -8.49
CA ARG A 51 -11.19 -2.38 -7.88
C ARG A 51 -11.30 -2.33 -6.37
N GLU A 52 -12.06 -3.23 -5.74
CA GLU A 52 -12.29 -3.21 -4.29
C GLU A 52 -12.18 -4.62 -3.70
N GLY A 53 -11.33 -4.76 -2.70
CA GLY A 53 -11.06 -6.00 -1.99
C GLY A 53 -11.13 -5.79 -0.48
N ARG A 54 -11.55 -6.82 0.25
CA ARG A 54 -11.61 -6.80 1.71
C ARG A 54 -10.98 -8.05 2.27
N THR A 55 -10.31 -7.91 3.40
CA THR A 55 -9.74 -9.06 4.11
C THR A 55 -9.64 -8.77 5.60
N GLU A 56 -9.40 -9.82 6.37
CA GLU A 56 -9.10 -9.75 7.78
C GLU A 56 -7.81 -10.54 8.03
N VAL A 57 -6.77 -9.85 8.47
CA VAL A 57 -5.48 -10.45 8.80
C VAL A 57 -5.27 -10.30 10.30
N GLN A 58 -5.11 -11.41 11.01
CA GLN A 58 -4.86 -11.40 12.47
C GLN A 58 -5.89 -10.58 13.28
N GLY A 59 -7.17 -10.61 12.88
CA GLY A 59 -8.23 -9.84 13.55
C GLY A 59 -8.35 -8.38 13.09
N GLN A 60 -7.54 -7.95 12.13
CA GLN A 60 -7.51 -6.59 11.62
C GLN A 60 -8.21 -6.50 10.26
N TRP A 61 -9.31 -5.74 10.21
CA TRP A 61 -10.02 -5.49 8.97
C TRP A 61 -9.28 -4.50 8.07
N MET A 62 -9.20 -4.85 6.79
CA MET A 62 -8.48 -4.12 5.74
C MET A 62 -9.34 -4.02 4.49
N GLU A 63 -9.36 -2.85 3.87
CA GLU A 63 -10.05 -2.63 2.59
C GLU A 63 -9.08 -2.04 1.57
N PHE A 64 -8.91 -2.75 0.46
CA PHE A 64 -8.13 -2.32 -0.68
C PHE A 64 -9.04 -1.65 -1.71
N PHE A 65 -8.60 -0.54 -2.28
CA PHE A 65 -9.33 0.16 -3.33
C PHE A 65 -8.38 0.74 -4.39
N LEU A 66 -8.72 0.58 -5.67
CA LEU A 66 -8.02 1.18 -6.80
C LEU A 66 -8.90 2.27 -7.41
N ARG A 67 -8.83 3.47 -6.84
CA ARG A 67 -9.69 4.61 -7.21
C ARG A 67 -9.00 5.49 -8.27
N PRO A 68 -9.63 5.73 -9.42
CA PRO A 68 -9.10 6.65 -10.43
C PRO A 68 -8.84 8.06 -9.88
N GLU A 69 -9.64 8.52 -8.91
CA GLU A 69 -9.53 9.85 -8.31
C GLU A 69 -8.30 10.02 -7.43
N VAL A 70 -7.86 8.92 -6.79
CA VAL A 70 -6.65 8.86 -5.96
C VAL A 70 -5.43 8.50 -6.82
N GLY A 71 -5.67 7.96 -8.01
CA GLY A 71 -4.67 7.65 -9.00
C GLY A 71 -3.86 6.39 -8.72
N THR A 72 -4.07 5.68 -7.61
CA THR A 72 -3.29 4.47 -7.26
C THR A 72 -4.05 3.53 -6.31
N LEU A 73 -3.40 2.43 -5.90
CA LEU A 73 -3.88 1.52 -4.84
C LEU A 73 -3.88 2.22 -3.47
N GLY A 74 -5.04 2.23 -2.82
CA GLY A 74 -5.22 2.61 -1.44
C GLY A 74 -5.58 1.43 -0.55
N LEU A 75 -5.14 1.48 0.70
CA LEU A 75 -5.51 0.57 1.78
C LEU A 75 -6.13 1.39 2.91
N ARG A 76 -7.40 1.16 3.19
CA ARG A 76 -8.10 1.72 4.35
C ARG A 76 -8.03 0.75 5.51
N CYS A 77 -7.61 1.27 6.65
CA CYS A 77 -7.40 0.53 7.88
C CYS A 77 -8.33 1.02 8.99
N SER A 78 -8.72 0.10 9.88
CA SER A 78 -9.46 0.49 11.09
C SER A 78 -8.58 1.27 12.07
N LEU A 79 -9.19 2.05 12.96
CA LEU A 79 -8.46 2.92 13.90
C LEU A 79 -7.76 2.22 15.07
N ARG A 80 -8.06 0.94 15.31
CA ARG A 80 -7.75 0.27 16.58
C ARG A 80 -6.55 -0.66 16.52
N ALA A 81 -5.92 -0.76 15.34
CA ALA A 81 -4.89 -1.74 15.06
C ALA A 81 -3.65 -1.06 14.51
N ASP A 82 -2.50 -1.65 14.80
CA ASP A 82 -1.23 -1.29 14.16
C ASP A 82 -1.12 -2.02 12.83
N TYR A 83 -1.17 -1.26 11.73
CA TYR A 83 -1.08 -1.77 10.37
C TYR A 83 0.32 -1.57 9.76
N GLN A 84 1.25 -0.94 10.47
CA GLN A 84 2.61 -0.74 9.98
C GLN A 84 3.30 -2.07 9.61
N PRO A 85 3.15 -3.17 10.37
CA PRO A 85 3.79 -4.45 10.02
C PRO A 85 3.29 -5.02 8.70
N ILE A 86 1.99 -4.93 8.41
CA ILE A 86 1.43 -5.47 7.16
C ILE A 86 1.75 -4.57 5.96
N VAL A 87 1.75 -3.24 6.16
CA VAL A 87 2.17 -2.28 5.12
C VAL A 87 3.64 -2.48 4.77
N GLN A 88 4.52 -2.59 5.77
CA GLN A 88 5.94 -2.87 5.55
C GLN A 88 6.14 -4.20 4.84
N ARG A 89 5.42 -5.27 5.24
CA ARG A 89 5.49 -6.56 4.55
C ARG A 89 5.07 -6.47 3.09
N LEU A 90 4.02 -5.70 2.76
CA LEU A 90 3.62 -5.47 1.37
C LEU A 90 4.72 -4.77 0.57
N CYS A 91 5.38 -3.77 1.15
CA CYS A 91 6.54 -3.13 0.53
C CYS A 91 7.68 -4.13 0.32
N ASP A 92 8.05 -4.89 1.34
CA ASP A 92 9.16 -5.85 1.30
C ASP A 92 8.97 -6.94 0.25
N GLU A 93 7.77 -7.49 0.14
CA GLU A 93 7.48 -8.62 -0.76
C GLU A 93 7.20 -8.16 -2.20
N LEU A 94 6.57 -7.00 -2.39
CA LEU A 94 6.13 -6.54 -3.71
C LEU A 94 7.03 -5.47 -4.33
N GLY A 95 8.03 -4.99 -3.58
CA GLY A 95 8.92 -3.91 -4.02
C GLY A 95 8.22 -2.56 -4.15
N TRP A 96 7.08 -2.38 -3.48
CA TRP A 96 6.29 -1.15 -3.55
C TRP A 96 6.73 -0.13 -2.50
N LEU A 97 6.37 1.14 -2.74
CA LEU A 97 6.40 2.19 -1.73
C LEU A 97 5.01 2.41 -1.16
N ALA A 98 4.92 2.71 0.13
CA ALA A 98 3.67 3.16 0.73
C ALA A 98 3.86 4.51 1.43
N PHE A 99 2.82 5.34 1.38
CA PHE A 99 2.73 6.60 2.12
C PHE A 99 1.48 6.57 2.98
N ASP A 100 1.60 6.95 4.24
CA ASP A 100 0.44 7.16 5.11
C ASP A 100 -0.02 8.64 5.10
N GLU A 101 -1.10 8.92 5.82
CA GLU A 101 -1.62 10.30 5.99
C GLU A 101 -0.74 11.18 6.90
N GLN A 102 0.31 10.63 7.52
CA GLN A 102 1.19 11.28 8.49
C GLN A 102 2.61 11.51 7.94
N PRO A 103 2.69 11.94 6.69
CA PRO A 103 3.86 11.80 5.78
C PRO A 103 4.94 10.79 6.22
N VAL A 104 4.60 9.52 6.41
CA VAL A 104 5.59 8.45 6.58
C VAL A 104 5.67 7.62 5.30
N CYS A 105 6.89 7.43 4.80
CA CYS A 105 7.22 6.58 3.68
C CYS A 105 7.73 5.21 4.16
N TYR A 106 7.13 4.15 3.65
CA TYR A 106 7.55 2.77 3.80
C TYR A 106 8.24 2.33 2.51
N GLN A 107 9.46 1.79 2.64
CA GLN A 107 10.26 1.28 1.53
C GLN A 107 10.66 -0.17 1.79
N PRO A 108 10.87 -0.98 0.74
CA PRO A 108 11.30 -2.37 0.91
C PRO A 108 12.59 -2.47 1.71
N HIS A 109 12.58 -3.33 2.72
CA HIS A 109 13.69 -3.70 3.60
C HIS A 109 14.34 -2.52 4.36
N ARG A 110 13.58 -1.46 4.65
CA ARG A 110 14.04 -0.32 5.44
C ARG A 110 13.04 0.05 6.52
N LEU A 111 13.53 0.75 7.55
CA LEU A 111 12.65 1.34 8.54
C LEU A 111 11.84 2.48 7.90
N PRO A 112 10.56 2.66 8.31
CA PRO A 112 9.75 3.78 7.85
C PRO A 112 10.43 5.11 8.15
N MET A 113 10.32 6.06 7.23
CA MET A 113 10.98 7.38 7.35
C MET A 113 10.02 8.52 7.02
N PRO A 114 10.25 9.73 7.55
CA PRO A 114 9.48 10.90 7.15
C PRO A 114 9.61 11.18 5.65
N ALA A 115 8.49 11.53 5.03
CA ALA A 115 8.30 11.91 3.64
C ALA A 115 8.24 13.44 3.47
#